data_AF-A0A5C8TK25-F1
#
_entry.id   AF-A0A5C8TK25-F1
#
_cell.length_a   1.000
_cell.length_b   1.000
_cell.length_c   1.000
_cell.angle_alpha   90.00
_cell.angle_beta   90.00
_cell.angle_gamma   90.00
#
_symmetry.space_group_name_H-M   'P 1'
#
loop_
_entity.id
_entity.type
_entity.pdbx_description
1 polymer ?
#
loop_
_entity_poly.entity_id
_entity_poly.type
_entity_poly.pdbx_seq_one_letter_code
_entity_poly.pdbx_strand_id
1 'polypeptide(L)'
;MGLGIALFGAGPAKADLRLCNQTASKVGISLGYRDPQGWVTEGWWDLAPKACETLLKGALAARFYYVFAVDYTRGGEWSGRSLMCTRDSEFTIRGVEDCLARGYDRNGFFEVDTGEQKSWTIQLTDPNRADAPAKP
;
A
#
# COMPACT_ATOMS: atom_id res chain seq x y z
N MET A 1 23.78 -38.15 29.80
CA MET A 1 22.73 -37.10 29.81
C MET A 1 23.35 -35.83 29.23
N GLY A 2 22.81 -35.30 28.15
CA GLY A 2 23.32 -34.08 27.54
C GLY A 2 22.53 -33.73 26.29
N LEU A 3 21.26 -33.35 26.47
CA LEU A 3 20.44 -32.80 25.39
C LEU A 3 20.84 -31.33 25.22
N GLY A 4 21.62 -31.03 24.19
CA GLY A 4 21.93 -29.66 23.79
C GLY A 4 20.73 -29.05 23.09
N ILE A 5 20.08 -28.06 23.72
CA ILE A 5 19.00 -27.28 23.13
C ILE A 5 19.64 -26.18 22.27
N ALA A 6 19.51 -26.30 20.94
CA ALA A 6 19.87 -25.24 20.02
C ALA A 6 18.75 -24.17 19.99
N LEU A 7 19.07 -22.96 20.46
CA LEU A 7 18.21 -21.78 20.32
C LEU A 7 18.28 -21.28 18.88
N PHE A 8 17.27 -21.60 18.08
CA PHE A 8 17.06 -20.94 16.78
C PHE A 8 16.64 -19.49 17.04
N GLY A 9 17.53 -18.54 16.75
CA GLY A 9 17.20 -17.12 16.79
C GLY A 9 16.15 -16.79 15.74
N ALA A 10 14.92 -16.49 16.18
CA ALA A 10 13.94 -15.84 15.34
C ALA A 10 14.49 -14.44 14.98
N GLY A 11 14.92 -14.26 13.73
CA GLY A 11 15.33 -12.94 13.24
C GLY A 11 14.21 -11.92 13.44
N PRO A 12 14.53 -10.61 13.49
CA PRO A 12 13.54 -9.57 13.70
C PRO A 12 12.45 -9.69 12.64
N ALA A 13 11.23 -10.04 13.08
CA ALA A 13 10.06 -9.99 12.22
C ALA A 13 9.84 -8.52 11.86
N LYS A 14 10.19 -8.15 10.63
CA LYS A 14 10.00 -6.79 10.14
C LYS A 14 8.51 -6.55 9.99
N ALA A 15 7.97 -5.72 10.87
CA ALA A 15 6.55 -5.44 10.98
C ALA A 15 6.12 -4.41 9.92
N ASP A 16 6.41 -4.64 8.64
CA ASP A 16 6.30 -3.61 7.59
C ASP A 16 4.98 -3.75 6.77
N LEU A 17 4.51 -2.66 6.15
CA LEU A 17 3.54 -2.71 5.05
C LEU A 17 4.30 -2.82 3.73
N ARG A 18 4.06 -3.91 3.00
CA ARG A 18 4.69 -4.17 1.70
C ARG A 18 3.65 -4.25 0.60
N LEU A 19 4.04 -3.90 -0.62
CA LEU A 19 3.25 -4.11 -1.82
C LEU A 19 4.09 -4.83 -2.86
N CYS A 20 3.55 -5.93 -3.37
CA CYS A 20 4.13 -6.73 -4.43
C CYS A 20 3.37 -6.49 -5.73
N ASN A 21 4.05 -5.94 -6.72
CA ASN A 21 3.54 -5.79 -8.07
C ASN A 21 3.58 -7.13 -8.79
N GLN A 22 2.46 -7.85 -8.83
CA GLN A 22 2.34 -9.11 -9.57
C GLN A 22 1.97 -8.91 -11.05
N THR A 23 1.87 -7.68 -11.54
CA THR A 23 1.58 -7.40 -12.94
C THR A 23 2.83 -7.56 -13.81
N ALA A 24 2.67 -7.43 -15.13
CA ALA A 24 3.77 -7.34 -16.08
C ALA A 24 4.21 -5.88 -16.36
N SER A 25 3.55 -4.90 -15.75
CA SER A 25 3.79 -3.46 -15.99
C SER A 25 4.60 -2.82 -14.87
N LYS A 26 5.28 -1.72 -15.17
CA LYS A 26 5.75 -0.78 -14.13
C LYS A 26 4.53 -0.07 -13.53
N VAL A 27 4.46 -0.01 -12.20
CA VAL A 27 3.34 0.59 -11.48
C VAL A 27 3.83 1.66 -10.52
N GLY A 28 3.16 2.81 -10.52
CA GLY A 28 3.31 3.84 -9.50
C GLY A 28 2.31 3.63 -8.38
N ILE A 29 2.73 3.73 -7.12
CA ILE A 29 1.88 3.52 -5.94
C ILE A 29 1.77 4.79 -5.11
N SER A 30 0.59 5.07 -4.59
CA SER A 30 0.34 6.01 -3.51
C SER A 30 -0.38 5.31 -2.36
N LEU A 31 -0.03 5.67 -1.13
CA LEU A 31 -0.52 5.11 0.12
C LEU A 31 -1.20 6.21 0.94
N GLY A 32 -2.43 5.96 1.34
CA GLY A 32 -3.16 6.74 2.33
C GLY A 32 -3.32 5.96 3.64
N TYR A 33 -3.10 6.62 4.76
CA TYR A 33 -3.31 6.05 6.08
C TYR A 33 -3.68 7.11 7.10
N ARG A 34 -4.13 6.67 8.28
CA ARG A 34 -4.46 7.56 9.39
C ARG A 34 -3.43 7.40 10.49
N ASP A 35 -2.81 8.51 10.88
CA ASP A 35 -1.93 8.61 12.04
C ASP A 35 -2.64 9.37 13.18
N PRO A 36 -2.01 9.54 14.36
CA PRO A 36 -2.60 10.29 15.47
C PRO A 36 -2.95 11.75 15.17
N GLN A 37 -2.34 12.36 14.14
CA GLN A 37 -2.58 13.74 13.73
C GLN A 37 -3.65 13.85 12.62
N GLY A 38 -4.01 12.75 11.96
CA GLY A 38 -5.08 12.71 10.98
C GLY A 38 -4.74 11.87 9.75
N TRP A 39 -5.33 12.24 8.61
CA TRP A 39 -5.06 11.57 7.34
C TRP A 39 -3.73 12.01 6.76
N VAL A 40 -2.98 11.04 6.24
CA VAL A 40 -1.73 11.25 5.51
C VAL A 40 -1.81 10.48 4.20
N THR A 41 -1.41 11.11 3.10
CA THR A 41 -1.15 10.44 1.83
C THR A 41 0.29 10.63 1.41
N GLU A 42 0.89 9.57 0.91
CA GLU A 42 2.28 9.52 0.46
C GLU A 42 2.36 8.85 -0.91
N GLY A 43 3.38 9.20 -1.68
CA GLY A 43 3.64 8.66 -3.01
C GLY A 43 4.82 9.41 -3.66
N TRP A 44 5.30 9.05 -4.84
CA TRP A 44 5.00 7.83 -5.57
C TRP A 44 6.10 6.81 -5.32
N TRP A 45 5.73 5.55 -5.07
CA TRP A 45 6.68 4.46 -5.17
C TRP A 45 6.65 3.86 -6.57
N ASP A 46 7.81 3.74 -7.18
CA ASP A 46 8.00 3.13 -8.49
C ASP A 46 8.31 1.63 -8.34
N LEU A 47 7.38 0.77 -8.74
CA LEU A 47 7.55 -0.68 -8.66
C LEU A 47 7.72 -1.29 -10.05
N ALA A 48 8.86 -1.95 -10.25
CA ALA A 48 9.09 -2.78 -11.41
C ALA A 48 8.13 -3.98 -11.46
N PRO A 49 7.91 -4.58 -12.65
CA PRO A 49 7.15 -5.83 -12.77
C PRO A 49 7.72 -6.91 -11.86
N LYS A 50 6.85 -7.67 -11.19
CA LYS A 50 7.21 -8.80 -10.29
C LYS A 50 8.10 -8.42 -9.10
N ALA A 51 8.18 -7.13 -8.75
CA ALA A 51 8.95 -6.65 -7.60
C ALA A 51 8.05 -6.33 -6.40
N CYS A 52 8.63 -6.32 -5.20
CA CYS A 52 7.95 -5.90 -3.97
C CYS A 52 8.69 -4.76 -3.29
N GLU A 53 7.96 -3.73 -2.87
CA GLU A 53 8.49 -2.58 -2.14
C GLU A 53 7.86 -2.46 -0.75
N THR A 54 8.59 -1.83 0.18
CA THR A 54 8.08 -1.48 1.51
C THR A 54 7.51 -0.07 1.47
N LEU A 55 6.18 0.05 1.59
CA LEU A 55 5.49 1.34 1.58
C LEU A 55 5.54 2.02 2.94
N LEU A 56 5.42 1.26 4.03
CA LEU A 56 5.52 1.76 5.40
C LEU A 56 6.43 0.87 6.21
N LYS A 57 7.41 1.46 6.89
CA LYS A 57 8.34 0.76 7.76
C LYS A 57 7.83 0.74 9.19
N GLY A 58 7.99 -0.40 9.87
CA GLY A 58 7.60 -0.57 11.26
C GLY A 58 6.12 -0.86 11.45
N ALA A 59 5.81 -1.31 12.68
CA ALA A 59 4.56 -1.98 12.99
C ALA A 59 3.33 -1.16 12.63
N LEU A 60 2.39 -1.80 11.92
CA LEU A 60 1.16 -1.16 11.50
C LEU A 60 0.33 -0.73 12.72
N ALA A 61 0.00 0.57 12.71
CA ALA A 61 -0.78 1.22 13.76
C ALA A 61 -2.28 1.23 13.46
N ALA A 62 -2.65 1.13 12.17
CA ALA A 62 -4.03 1.14 11.70
C ALA A 62 -4.44 -0.24 11.17
N ARG A 63 -5.75 -0.50 11.15
CA ARG A 63 -6.33 -1.68 10.48
C ARG A 63 -6.50 -1.46 8.98
N PHE A 64 -6.93 -0.27 8.60
CA PHE A 64 -7.23 0.08 7.21
C PHE A 64 -6.15 0.97 6.63
N TYR A 65 -5.67 0.57 5.46
CA TYR A 65 -4.76 1.34 4.61
C TYR A 65 -5.43 1.53 3.26
N TYR A 66 -5.12 2.63 2.59
CA TYR A 66 -5.73 3.01 1.33
C TYR A 66 -4.64 3.06 0.28
N VAL A 67 -4.86 2.45 -0.88
CA VAL A 67 -3.85 2.42 -1.94
C VAL A 67 -4.47 2.92 -3.23
N PHE A 68 -3.70 3.72 -3.96
CA PHE A 68 -3.96 4.10 -5.33
C PHE A 68 -2.76 3.67 -6.16
N ALA A 69 -2.99 3.06 -7.31
CA ALA A 69 -1.90 2.62 -8.18
C ALA A 69 -2.17 2.98 -9.63
N VAL A 70 -1.12 3.27 -10.40
CA VAL A 70 -1.20 3.65 -11.81
C VAL A 70 -0.30 2.75 -12.63
N ASP A 71 -0.82 2.16 -13.71
CA ASP A 71 -0.03 1.39 -14.67
C ASP A 71 0.66 2.35 -15.64
N TYR A 72 1.96 2.58 -15.45
CA TYR A 72 2.74 3.48 -16.29
C TYR A 72 3.08 2.90 -17.67
N THR A 73 2.85 1.60 -17.89
CA THR A 73 3.23 0.91 -19.14
C THR A 73 2.07 0.80 -20.11
N ARG A 74 0.90 0.35 -19.64
CA ARG A 74 -0.30 0.14 -20.47
C ARG A 74 -1.35 1.22 -20.26
N GLY A 75 -1.19 2.07 -19.24
CA GLY A 75 -2.24 2.97 -18.78
C GLY A 75 -3.31 2.23 -17.96
N GLY A 76 -4.08 3.01 -17.21
CA GLY A 76 -5.07 2.51 -16.26
C GLY A 76 -4.61 2.62 -14.82
N GLU A 77 -5.53 2.33 -13.90
CA GLU A 77 -5.34 2.55 -12.48
C GLU A 77 -6.05 1.50 -11.64
N TRP A 78 -5.54 1.29 -10.43
CA TRP A 78 -6.24 0.64 -9.35
C TRP A 78 -6.75 1.72 -8.42
N SER A 79 -8.02 2.06 -8.59
CA SER A 79 -8.71 3.04 -7.77
C SER A 79 -9.84 2.43 -6.96
N GLY A 80 -10.32 3.19 -5.98
CA GLY A 80 -11.46 2.83 -5.16
C GLY A 80 -12.28 4.05 -4.77
N ARG A 81 -13.17 3.88 -3.77
CA ARG A 81 -14.15 4.91 -3.40
C ARG A 81 -13.62 5.96 -2.42
N SER A 82 -12.47 5.71 -1.80
CA SER A 82 -11.90 6.61 -0.79
C SER A 82 -11.13 7.73 -1.46
N LEU A 83 -11.73 8.91 -1.55
CA LEU A 83 -11.11 10.05 -2.21
C LEU A 83 -10.05 10.69 -1.30
N MET A 84 -8.82 10.81 -1.81
CA MET A 84 -7.69 11.43 -1.10
C MET A 84 -6.85 12.29 -2.04
N CYS A 85 -5.95 13.09 -1.47
CA CYS A 85 -5.12 14.02 -2.23
C CYS A 85 -3.83 13.37 -2.74
N THR A 86 -3.45 13.67 -3.99
CA THR A 86 -2.18 13.25 -4.60
C THR A 86 -1.53 14.39 -5.37
N ARG A 87 -0.31 14.17 -5.87
CA ARG A 87 0.42 15.09 -6.76
C ARG A 87 1.16 14.29 -7.84
N ASP A 88 1.62 14.94 -8.89
CA ASP A 88 2.35 14.29 -9.99
C ASP A 88 3.79 13.86 -9.66
N SER A 89 4.42 14.46 -8.64
CA SER A 89 5.77 14.13 -8.16
C SER A 89 5.72 13.43 -6.80
N GLU A 90 6.84 12.92 -6.28
CA GLU A 90 6.93 12.45 -4.88
C GLU A 90 6.36 13.49 -3.89
N PHE A 91 5.62 13.02 -2.88
CA PHE A 91 4.83 13.83 -1.98
C PHE A 91 4.54 13.13 -0.65
N THR A 92 4.31 13.98 0.35
CA THR A 92 3.61 13.64 1.60
C THR A 92 2.62 14.76 1.86
N ILE A 93 1.34 14.44 1.95
CA ILE A 93 0.24 15.39 2.15
C ILE A 93 -0.50 15.01 3.42
N ARG A 94 -0.78 16.00 4.27
CA ARG A 94 -1.67 15.86 5.42
C ARG A 94 -3.05 16.43 5.10
N GLY A 95 -4.10 15.72 5.52
CA GLY A 95 -5.50 16.07 5.23
C GLY A 95 -5.94 15.63 3.84
N VAL A 96 -7.23 15.36 3.70
CA VAL A 96 -7.88 14.87 2.45
C VAL A 96 -8.94 15.85 1.93
N GLU A 97 -9.13 16.95 2.64
CA GLU A 97 -10.00 18.06 2.32
C GLU A 97 -9.34 19.04 1.33
N ASP A 98 -10.20 19.65 0.50
CA ASP A 98 -9.86 20.75 -0.40
C ASP A 98 -8.65 20.50 -1.31
N CYS A 99 -8.40 19.25 -1.73
CA CYS A 99 -7.22 18.87 -2.53
C CYS A 99 -6.98 19.84 -3.69
N LEU A 100 -8.00 20.07 -4.52
CA LEU A 100 -7.91 20.95 -5.70
C LEU A 100 -7.59 22.41 -5.33
N ALA A 101 -8.23 22.95 -4.28
CA ALA A 101 -7.98 24.32 -3.83
C ALA A 101 -6.57 24.49 -3.22
N ARG A 102 -5.99 23.40 -2.71
CA ARG A 102 -4.61 23.33 -2.20
C ARG A 102 -3.59 23.03 -3.31
N GLY A 103 -4.03 22.88 -4.56
CA GLY A 103 -3.20 22.60 -5.72
C GLY A 103 -2.78 21.13 -5.84
N TYR A 104 -3.58 20.22 -5.30
CA TYR A 104 -3.39 18.76 -5.35
C TYR A 104 -4.48 18.13 -6.21
N ASP A 105 -4.19 16.96 -6.75
CA ASP A 105 -5.19 16.14 -7.42
C ASP A 105 -6.04 15.38 -6.40
N ARG A 106 -7.21 14.92 -6.84
CA ARG A 106 -8.13 14.14 -6.04
C ARG A 106 -8.35 12.79 -6.71
N ASN A 107 -7.75 11.75 -6.12
CA ASN A 107 -7.81 10.38 -6.65
C ASN A 107 -8.51 9.43 -5.69
N GLY A 108 -9.09 8.37 -6.25
CA GLY A 108 -9.81 7.35 -5.48
C GLY A 108 -8.89 6.20 -5.09
N PHE A 109 -8.81 5.90 -3.80
CA PHE A 109 -8.00 4.83 -3.25
C PHE A 109 -8.89 3.62 -2.91
N PHE A 110 -8.38 2.41 -3.18
CA PHE A 110 -9.00 1.17 -2.70
C PHE A 110 -8.56 0.88 -1.28
N GLU A 111 -9.48 0.32 -0.49
CA GLU A 111 -9.24 0.01 0.92
C GLU A 111 -8.61 -1.38 1.06
N VAL A 112 -7.62 -1.47 1.93
CA VAL A 112 -6.93 -2.69 2.34
C VAL A 112 -7.18 -2.90 3.82
N ASP A 113 -7.94 -3.94 4.15
CA ASP A 113 -8.12 -4.39 5.53
C ASP A 113 -6.97 -5.34 5.91
N THR A 114 -6.13 -4.91 6.84
CA THR A 114 -5.00 -5.69 7.36
C THR A 114 -5.40 -6.60 8.53
N GLY A 115 -6.65 -6.54 8.99
CA GLY A 115 -7.12 -7.34 10.12
C GLY A 115 -6.37 -7.07 11.43
N GLU A 116 -5.90 -5.84 11.63
CA GLU A 116 -5.09 -5.41 12.79
C GLU A 116 -3.69 -6.08 12.89
N GLN A 117 -3.25 -6.73 11.80
CA GLN A 117 -1.93 -7.33 11.76
C GLN A 117 -0.84 -6.27 11.80
N LYS A 118 0.27 -6.58 12.47
CA LYS A 118 1.42 -5.69 12.61
C LYS A 118 2.30 -5.62 11.36
N SER A 119 2.11 -6.53 10.42
CA SER A 119 2.76 -6.57 9.10
C SER A 119 1.74 -7.04 8.08
N TRP A 120 1.78 -6.48 6.87
CA TRP A 120 0.88 -6.91 5.81
C TRP A 120 1.55 -6.77 4.44
N THR A 121 1.23 -7.69 3.52
CA THR A 121 1.71 -7.62 2.13
C THR A 121 0.54 -7.58 1.17
N ILE A 122 0.41 -6.49 0.44
CA ILE A 122 -0.57 -6.29 -0.61
C ILE A 122 -0.05 -6.95 -1.88
N GLN A 123 -0.85 -7.83 -2.49
CA GLN A 123 -0.56 -8.41 -3.81
C GLN A 123 -1.34 -7.62 -4.86
N LEU A 124 -0.65 -6.82 -5.66
CA LEU A 124 -1.27 -6.04 -6.73
C LEU A 124 -1.28 -6.87 -8.01
N THR A 125 -2.46 -7.31 -8.44
CA THR A 125 -2.68 -8.07 -9.68
C THR A 125 -3.34 -7.20 -10.74
N ASP A 126 -3.33 -7.63 -12.00
CA ASP A 126 -3.98 -6.88 -13.09
C ASP A 126 -5.45 -6.56 -12.78
N PRO A 127 -5.94 -5.34 -13.05
CA PRO A 127 -7.32 -4.93 -12.71
C PRO A 127 -8.36 -5.71 -13.52
N ASN A 128 -7.98 -6.22 -14.70
CA ASN A 128 -8.80 -7.14 -15.52
C ASN A 128 -8.84 -8.58 -14.97
N ARG A 129 -8.09 -8.86 -13.90
CA ARG A 129 -8.16 -10.08 -13.11
C ARG A 129 -8.65 -9.70 -11.71
N ALA A 130 -9.78 -9.01 -11.64
CA ALA A 130 -10.53 -8.98 -10.39
C ALA A 130 -11.00 -10.42 -10.12
N ASP A 131 -10.18 -11.15 -9.36
CA ASP A 131 -10.59 -12.33 -8.62
C ASP A 131 -11.75 -11.89 -7.71
N ALA A 132 -12.97 -11.97 -8.25
CA ALA A 132 -14.16 -12.09 -7.43
C ALA A 132 -13.96 -13.33 -6.57
N PRO A 133 -14.02 -13.24 -5.23
CA PRO A 133 -14.08 -14.44 -4.42
C PRO A 133 -15.35 -15.19 -4.83
N ALA A 134 -15.19 -16.36 -5.43
CA ALA A 134 -16.26 -17.32 -5.56
C ALA A 134 -16.70 -17.67 -4.14
N LYS A 135 -17.80 -17.05 -3.70
CA LYS A 135 -18.47 -17.41 -2.46
C LYS A 135 -19.07 -18.82 -2.67
N PRO A 136 -18.88 -19.76 -1.73
CA PRO A 136 -19.41 -21.13 -1.84
C PRO A 136 -20.94 -21.15 -1.92
#